data_AF-A0A9C8ZKG6-F1
#
_entry.id   AF-A0A9C8ZKG6-F1
#
_cell.length_a   1.000
_cell.length_b   1.000
_cell.length_c   1.000
_cell.angle_alpha   90.00
_cell.angle_beta   90.00
_cell.angle_gamma   90.00
#
_symmetry.space_group_name_H-M   'P 1'
#
loop_
_entity.id
_entity.type
_entity.pdbx_description
1 polymer ?
#
loop_
_entity_poly.entity_id
_entity_poly.type
_entity_poly.pdbx_seq_one_letter_code
_entity_poly.pdbx_strand_id
1 'polypeptide(L)' 'MDIGLRRLILVILSLAAGVGGLFLVLFFLNAIYNTNVTLARYGPTYAVLTALPLALLAAVWLDYFLGTGLLPEKGKE' A
#
# COMPACT_ATOMS: atom_id res chain seq x y z
N MET A 1 13.69 18.65 6.40
CA MET A 1 12.30 18.19 6.17
C MET A 1 11.71 17.82 7.51
N ASP A 2 10.69 18.55 7.96
CA ASP A 2 10.04 18.33 9.25
C ASP A 2 9.50 16.91 9.41
N ILE A 3 9.47 16.42 10.65
CA ILE A 3 8.98 15.08 10.96
C ILE A 3 7.51 14.90 10.53
N GLY A 4 6.70 15.95 10.67
CA GLY A 4 5.31 15.96 10.21
C GLY A 4 5.19 15.81 8.69
N LEU A 5 6.06 16.48 7.94
CA LEU A 5 6.07 16.40 6.48
C LEU A 5 6.53 15.00 6.00
N ARG A 6 7.53 14.40 6.66
CA ARG A 6 7.97 13.03 6.38
C ARG A 6 6.83 12.02 6.57
N ARG A 7 6.09 12.13 7.67
CA ARG A 7 4.94 11.26 7.97
C ARG A 7 3.81 11.43 6.97
N LEU A 8 3.51 12.68 6.59
CA LEU A 8 2.49 12.96 5.57
C LEU A 8 2.87 12.33 4.21
N ILE A 9 4.11 12.51 3.78
CA ILE A 9 4.61 11.92 2.53
C ILE A 9 4.52 10.39 2.59
N LEU A 10 4.91 9.78 3.71
CA LEU A 10 4.79 8.33 3.89
C LEU A 10 3.35 7.85 3.71
N VAL A 11 2.38 8.51 4.34
CA VAL A 11 0.96 8.13 4.24
C VAL A 11 0.45 8.26 2.80
N ILE A 12 0.79 9.34 2.11
CA ILE A 12 0.35 9.53 0.72
C ILE A 12 0.97 8.47 -0.19
N LEU A 13 2.27 8.23 -0.06
CA LEU A 13 2.98 7.24 -0.88
C LEU A 13 2.52 5.82 -0.59
N SER A 14 2.22 5.49 0.67
CA SER A 14 1.74 4.16 1.04
C SER A 14 0.34 3.89 0.50
N LEU A 15 -0.57 4.87 0.58
CA LEU A 15 -1.90 4.77 -0.03
C LEU A 15 -1.81 4.65 -1.57
N ALA A 16 -0.97 5.45 -2.21
CA ALA A 16 -0.74 5.36 -3.65
C ALA A 16 -0.19 3.98 -4.05
N ALA A 17 0.76 3.44 -3.27
CA ALA A 17 1.30 2.10 -3.47
C ALA A 17 0.23 1.00 -3.26
N GLY A 18 -0.68 1.16 -2.31
CA GLY A 18 -1.79 0.22 -2.10
C GLY A 18 -2.76 0.17 -3.28
N VAL A 19 -3.15 1.34 -3.80
CA VAL A 19 -4.00 1.43 -5.00
C VAL A 19 -3.27 0.91 -6.24
N GLY A 20 -2.01 1.30 -6.43
CA GLY A 20 -1.18 0.78 -7.53
C GLY A 20 -1.00 -0.74 -7.45
N GLY A 21 -0.78 -1.27 -6.25
CA GLY A 21 -0.67 -2.69 -5.99
C GLY A 21 -1.95 -3.46 -6.31
N LEU A 22 -3.12 -2.90 -5.99
CA LEU A 22 -4.41 -3.47 -6.42
C LEU A 22 -4.49 -3.60 -7.95
N PHE A 23 -4.13 -2.55 -8.70
CA PHE A 23 -4.14 -2.62 -10.16
C PHE A 23 -3.13 -3.63 -10.71
N LEU A 24 -1.97 -3.78 -10.08
CA LEU A 24 -1.02 -4.84 -10.43
C LEU A 24 -1.60 -6.24 -10.19
N VAL A 25 -2.26 -6.45 -9.05
CA VAL A 25 -2.93 -7.72 -8.74
C VAL A 25 -3.99 -8.03 -9.81
N LEU A 26 -4.83 -7.05 -10.17
CA LEU A 26 -5.81 -7.21 -11.24
C LEU A 26 -5.12 -7.52 -12.58
N PHE A 27 -4.05 -6.81 -12.93
CA PHE A 27 -3.29 -7.07 -14.17
C PHE A 27 -2.78 -8.51 -14.22
N PHE A 28 -2.15 -9.00 -13.16
CA PHE A 28 -1.66 -10.38 -13.09
C PHE A 28 -2.79 -11.41 -13.14
N LEU A 29 -3.91 -11.16 -12.48
CA LEU A 29 -5.09 -12.02 -12.56
C LEU A 29 -5.61 -12.14 -13.99
N ASN A 30 -5.76 -11.01 -14.69
CA ASN A 30 -6.21 -11.01 -16.08
C ASN A 30 -5.18 -11.69 -17.01
N ALA A 31 -3.88 -11.43 -16.83
CA ALA A 31 -2.82 -11.96 -17.66
C ALA A 31 -2.61 -13.48 -17.48
N ILE A 32 -2.65 -13.98 -16.23
CA ILE A 32 -2.36 -15.39 -15.92
C ILE A 32 -3.58 -16.27 -16.20
N TYR A 33 -4.77 -15.84 -15.77
CA TYR A 33 -5.98 -16.67 -15.84
C TYR A 33 -6.84 -16.39 -17.08
N ASN A 34 -6.43 -15.47 -17.97
CA ASN A 34 -7.23 -15.01 -19.12
C ASN A 34 -8.68 -14.63 -18.74
N THR A 35 -8.86 -14.13 -17.53
CA THR A 35 -10.14 -13.65 -17.04
C THR A 35 -10.35 -12.18 -17.42
N ASN A 36 -11.60 -11.70 -17.30
CA ASN A 36 -11.93 -10.28 -17.39
C ASN A 36 -12.39 -9.78 -16.00
N VAL A 37 -11.42 -9.57 -15.12
CA VAL A 37 -11.62 -9.03 -13.77
C VAL A 37 -11.32 -7.55 -13.81
N THR A 38 -12.36 -6.75 -14.00
CA THR A 38 -12.31 -5.29 -13.85
C THR A 38 -12.52 -4.90 -12.39
N LEU A 39 -12.19 -3.66 -12.03
CA LEU A 39 -12.47 -3.13 -10.68
C LEU A 39 -13.96 -3.23 -10.32
N ALA A 40 -14.85 -3.00 -11.28
CA ALA A 40 -16.30 -3.12 -11.10
C ALA A 40 -16.72 -4.56 -10.77
N ARG A 41 -16.09 -5.56 -11.42
CA ARG A 41 -16.35 -6.98 -11.16
C ARG A 41 -15.69 -7.47 -9.87
N TYR A 42 -14.51 -6.95 -9.56
CA TYR A 42 -13.78 -7.26 -8.34
C TYR A 42 -14.53 -6.76 -7.11
N GLY A 43 -15.23 -5.63 -7.24
CA GLY A 43 -16.08 -5.05 -6.22
C GLY A 43 -15.32 -4.14 -5.25
N PRO A 44 -15.96 -3.06 -4.76
CA PRO A 44 -15.30 -2.05 -3.94
C PRO A 44 -14.83 -2.60 -2.59
N THR A 45 -15.59 -3.50 -1.97
CA THR A 45 -15.22 -4.12 -0.69
C THR A 45 -13.91 -4.91 -0.82
N TYR A 46 -13.80 -5.77 -1.83
CA TYR A 46 -12.58 -6.55 -2.06
C TYR A 46 -11.41 -5.67 -2.50
N ALA A 47 -11.67 -4.62 -3.31
CA ALA A 47 -10.67 -3.63 -3.68
C ALA A 47 -10.05 -2.96 -2.45
N VAL A 48 -10.88 -2.51 -1.51
CA VAL A 48 -10.41 -1.88 -0.26
C VAL A 48 -9.67 -2.89 0.62
N LEU A 49 -10.21 -4.10 0.79
CA LEU A 49 -9.57 -5.16 1.58
C LEU A 49 -8.25 -5.66 0.99
N THR A 50 -7.98 -5.39 -0.29
CA THR A 50 -6.71 -5.73 -0.95
C THR A 50 -5.75 -4.55 -0.93
N ALA A 51 -6.24 -3.34 -1.24
CA ALA A 51 -5.41 -2.13 -1.28
C ALA A 51 -4.91 -1.73 0.12
N LEU A 52 -5.70 -1.90 1.18
CA LEU A 52 -5.29 -1.55 2.55
C LEU A 52 -4.09 -2.35 3.05
N PRO A 53 -4.08 -3.69 3.01
CA PRO A 53 -2.91 -4.47 3.39
C PRO A 53 -1.67 -4.13 2.56
N LEU A 54 -1.83 -3.89 1.25
CA LEU A 54 -0.72 -3.48 0.37
C LEU A 54 -0.20 -2.09 0.74
N ALA A 55 -1.09 -1.15 1.07
CA ALA A 55 -0.69 0.18 1.56
C ALA A 55 0.07 0.06 2.88
N LEU A 56 -0.40 -0.76 3.82
CA LEU A 56 0.29 -0.97 5.10
C LEU A 56 1.67 -1.61 4.90
N LEU A 57 1.78 -2.60 4.01
CA LEU A 57 3.06 -3.20 3.65
C LEU A 57 4.03 -2.15 3.09
N ALA A 58 3.57 -1.32 2.17
CA ALA A 58 4.36 -0.22 1.63
C ALA A 58 4.71 0.81 2.71
N ALA A 59 3.81 1.09 3.66
CA ALA A 59 4.05 2.00 4.77
C ALA A 59 5.19 1.50 5.67
N VAL A 60 5.22 0.21 6.01
CA VAL A 60 6.30 -0.41 6.80
C VAL A 60 7.64 -0.27 6.08
N TRP A 61 7.66 -0.56 4.77
CA TRP A 61 8.87 -0.45 3.97
C TRP A 61 9.36 1.00 3.86
N LEU A 62 8.44 1.94 3.62
CA LEU A 62 8.76 3.37 3.53
C LEU A 62 9.19 3.95 4.88
N ASP A 63 8.62 3.51 6.01
CA ASP A 63 9.02 3.98 7.34
C ASP A 63 10.47 3.62 7.63
N TYR A 64 10.90 2.43 7.21
CA TYR A 64 12.30 2.00 7.32
C TYR A 64 13.28 2.92 6.57
N PHE A 65 12.95 3.37 5.36
CA PHE A 65 13.83 4.24 4.57
C PHE A 65 13.74 5.72 4.98
N LEU A 66 12.54 6.20 5.31
CA LEU A 66 12.30 7.61 5.62
C LEU A 66 12.61 7.96 7.09
N GLY A 67 12.73 6.94 7.94
CA GLY A 67 13.01 7.08 9.37
C GLY A 67 11.96 7.96 10.06
N THR A 68 10.68 7.71 9.78
CA THR A 68 9.61 8.60 10.29
C THR A 68 9.21 8.28 11.73
N GLY A 69 9.70 7.14 12.25
CA GLY A 69 9.44 6.65 13.60
C GLY A 69 7.95 6.42 13.82
N LEU A 70 7.24 5.97 12.78
CA LEU A 70 5.82 5.64 12.84
C LEU A 70 5.63 4.29 13.53
N LEU A 71 6.52 3.35 13.22
CA LEU A 71 6.66 2.10 13.93
C LEU A 71 7.74 2.24 15.02
N PRO A 72 7.52 1.63 16.21
CA PRO A 72 8.56 1.59 17.23
C PRO A 72 9.75 0.76 16.71
N GLU A 73 10.94 1.36 16.71
CA GLU A 73 12.17 0.61 16.48
C GLU A 73 12.33 -0.38 17.64
N LYS A 74 12.45 -1.68 17.34
CA LYS A 74 12.75 -2.68 18.37
C LYS A 74 14.06 -2.28 19.07
N GLY A 75 14.00 -2.03 20.38
CA GLY A 75 15.19 -1.92 21.23
C GLY A 75 15.50 -0.54 21.82
N LYS A 76 14.51 0.23 22.27
CA LYS A 76 14.73 1.28 23.27
C LYS A 76 13.71 1.12 24.41
N GLU A 77 14.01 0.15 25.28
CA GLU A 77 13.79 0.33 26.72
C GLU A 77 14.97 1.13 27.29
#